data_AF-A0A8T5FRJ7-F1
#
_entry.id   AF-A0A8T5FRJ7-F1
#
_cell.length_a   1.000
_cell.length_b   1.000
_cell.length_c   1.000
_cell.angle_alpha   90.00
_cell.angle_beta   90.00
_cell.angle_gamma   90.00
#
_symmetry.space_group_name_H-M   'P 1'
#
loop_
_entity.id
_entity.type
_entity.pdbx_description
1 polymer ?
#
loop_
_entity_poly.entity_id
_entity_poly.type
_entity_poly.pdbx_seq_one_letter_code
_entity_poly.pdbx_strand_id
1 'polypeptide(L)'
;MIQLTIMKITGYGPWTLTLGFDREHELQMLQSKLYNKLQELFSKKNCLVFLNRSDEYFSVTNGLSLDDHVAIQKELESSFDIKLSMSIGYGENPYDANLDAYEAKKSQKFLNEQYSIFGTLNGHSEHSVTIMHLDVDDITSIRKKSMSPYDTSSLMFKIYSRMSEYFLSK
;
A
#
# COMPACT_ATOMS: atom_id res chain seq x y z
N MET A 1 13.99 -11.48 -7.24
CA MET A 1 13.10 -10.38 -7.67
C MET A 1 11.93 -10.20 -6.70
N ILE A 2 11.43 -8.99 -6.56
CA ILE A 2 10.24 -8.66 -5.76
C ILE A 2 9.06 -8.34 -6.67
N GLN A 3 7.87 -8.79 -6.27
CA GLN A 3 6.59 -8.44 -6.87
C GLN A 3 5.87 -7.49 -5.93
N LEU A 4 5.41 -6.37 -6.48
CA LEU A 4 4.74 -5.33 -5.72
C LEU A 4 3.41 -4.98 -6.38
N THR A 5 2.36 -4.88 -5.58
CA THR A 5 1.05 -4.41 -6.04
C THR A 5 0.74 -3.07 -5.39
N ILE A 6 0.55 -2.04 -6.20
CA ILE A 6 0.07 -0.73 -5.78
C ILE A 6 -1.45 -0.71 -5.95
N MET A 7 -2.17 -0.40 -4.87
CA MET A 7 -3.63 -0.31 -4.86
C MET A 7 -4.04 1.12 -4.60
N LYS A 8 -5.01 1.63 -5.37
CA LYS A 8 -5.48 3.02 -5.24
C LYS A 8 -6.98 3.14 -5.40
N ILE A 9 -7.63 3.91 -4.54
CA ILE A 9 -9.08 4.15 -4.63
C ILE A 9 -9.36 5.00 -5.87
N THR A 10 -10.17 4.44 -6.78
CA THR A 10 -10.55 5.08 -8.03
C THR A 10 -11.55 6.21 -7.76
N GLY A 11 -11.26 7.40 -8.27
CA GLY A 11 -12.17 8.55 -8.14
C GLY A 11 -12.28 9.10 -6.71
N TYR A 12 -11.34 8.78 -5.82
CA TYR A 12 -11.44 9.12 -4.40
C TYR A 12 -11.66 10.62 -4.14
N GLY A 13 -10.81 11.49 -4.69
CA GLY A 13 -10.91 12.94 -4.49
C GLY A 13 -12.29 13.51 -4.83
N PRO A 14 -12.78 13.35 -6.07
CA PRO A 14 -14.14 13.76 -6.46
C PRO A 14 -15.23 13.14 -5.58
N TRP A 15 -15.13 11.85 -5.25
CA TRP A 15 -16.10 11.18 -4.39
C TRP A 15 -16.16 11.79 -2.99
N THR A 16 -15.02 12.08 -2.35
CA THR A 16 -15.02 12.71 -1.02
C THR A 16 -15.77 14.04 -1.01
N LEU A 17 -15.72 14.82 -2.09
CA LEU A 17 -16.42 16.10 -2.19
C LEU A 17 -17.95 15.96 -2.14
N THR A 18 -18.49 14.77 -2.46
CA THR A 18 -19.93 14.51 -2.43
C THR A 18 -20.49 14.30 -1.01
N LEU A 19 -19.64 14.03 -0.02
CA LEU A 19 -20.05 13.74 1.36
C LEU A 19 -20.31 14.99 2.22
N GLY A 20 -20.15 16.20 1.67
CA GLY A 20 -20.33 17.45 2.41
C GLY A 20 -19.12 17.87 3.26
N PHE A 21 -19.33 18.83 4.17
CA PHE A 21 -18.26 19.52 4.91
C PHE A 21 -17.75 18.76 6.15
N ASP A 22 -18.61 18.00 6.85
CA ASP A 22 -18.27 17.28 8.09
C ASP A 22 -17.94 15.80 7.86
N ARG A 23 -17.24 15.52 6.76
CA ARG A 23 -17.02 14.16 6.25
C ARG A 23 -15.78 13.45 6.82
N GLU A 24 -14.88 14.16 7.49
CA GLU A 24 -13.54 13.63 7.78
C GLU A 24 -13.61 12.36 8.65
N HIS A 25 -14.51 12.32 9.63
CA HIS A 25 -14.68 11.14 10.48
C HIS A 25 -15.14 9.90 9.67
N GLU A 26 -16.01 10.08 8.67
CA GLU A 26 -16.43 9.00 7.76
C GLU A 26 -15.26 8.51 6.91
N LEU A 27 -14.43 9.43 6.40
CA LEU A 27 -13.24 9.09 5.63
C LEU A 27 -12.23 8.30 6.47
N GLN A 28 -12.00 8.71 7.72
CA GLN A 28 -11.11 8.00 8.65
C GLN A 28 -11.62 6.58 8.94
N MET A 29 -12.95 6.42 9.14
CA MET A 29 -13.55 5.10 9.33
C MET A 29 -13.44 4.23 8.08
N LEU A 30 -13.71 4.78 6.89
CA LEU A 30 -13.62 4.06 5.62
C LEU A 30 -12.18 3.60 5.36
N GLN A 31 -11.20 4.51 5.45
CA GLN A 31 -9.78 4.20 5.23
C GLN A 31 -9.29 3.12 6.20
N SER A 32 -9.66 3.22 7.48
CA SER A 32 -9.28 2.23 8.51
C SER A 32 -9.89 0.85 8.23
N LYS A 33 -11.19 0.80 7.88
CA LYS A 33 -11.87 -0.46 7.53
C LYS A 33 -11.31 -1.07 6.25
N LEU A 34 -11.04 -0.25 5.24
CA LEU A 34 -10.46 -0.70 3.98
C LEU A 34 -9.06 -1.26 4.21
N TYR A 35 -8.21 -0.57 4.95
CA TYR A 35 -6.86 -1.05 5.26
C TYR A 35 -6.92 -2.38 6.02
N ASN A 36 -7.80 -2.51 7.01
CA ASN A 36 -7.99 -3.76 7.72
C ASN A 36 -8.43 -4.90 6.78
N LYS A 37 -9.39 -4.65 5.88
CA LYS A 37 -9.86 -5.66 4.92
C LYS A 37 -8.78 -6.05 3.91
N LEU A 38 -8.01 -5.08 3.40
CA LEU A 38 -6.86 -5.34 2.53
C LEU A 38 -5.83 -6.22 3.25
N GLN A 39 -5.47 -5.88 4.49
CA GLN A 39 -4.55 -6.68 5.27
C GLN A 39 -5.08 -8.10 5.48
N GLU A 40 -6.37 -8.28 5.79
CA GLU A 40 -7.00 -9.61 5.93
C GLU A 40 -6.88 -10.45 4.65
N LEU A 41 -7.29 -9.89 3.50
CA LEU A 41 -7.34 -10.60 2.22
C LEU A 41 -5.96 -10.98 1.72
N PHE A 42 -4.99 -10.06 1.78
CA PHE A 42 -3.62 -10.32 1.34
C PHE A 42 -2.87 -11.23 2.34
N SER A 43 -3.11 -11.12 3.65
CA SER A 43 -2.47 -12.00 4.65
C SER A 43 -2.87 -13.46 4.48
N LYS A 44 -4.12 -13.74 4.10
CA LYS A 44 -4.59 -15.11 3.76
C LYS A 44 -3.80 -15.75 2.60
N LYS A 45 -3.08 -14.93 1.83
CA LYS A 45 -2.24 -15.33 0.70
C LYS A 45 -0.73 -15.17 1.00
N ASN A 46 -0.35 -15.02 2.27
CA ASN A 46 1.03 -14.80 2.73
C ASN A 46 1.65 -13.48 2.23
N CYS A 47 0.83 -12.46 1.98
CA CYS A 47 1.27 -11.13 1.57
C CYS A 47 1.13 -10.12 2.71
N LEU A 48 1.79 -8.97 2.58
CA LEU A 48 1.78 -7.90 3.58
C LEU A 48 1.48 -6.56 2.93
N VAL A 49 0.50 -5.83 3.48
CA VAL A 49 0.06 -4.52 2.98
C VAL A 49 0.61 -3.42 3.89
N PHE A 50 1.03 -2.31 3.27
CA PHE A 50 1.49 -1.10 3.91
C PHE A 50 0.66 0.09 3.42
N LEU A 51 0.28 0.96 4.35
CA LEU A 51 -0.26 2.28 4.01
C LEU A 51 0.83 3.14 3.37
N ASN A 52 0.51 3.81 2.26
CA ASN A 52 1.40 4.83 1.71
C ASN A 52 0.85 6.24 1.99
N ARG A 53 -0.23 6.58 1.30
CA ARG A 53 -1.02 7.81 1.49
C ARG A 53 -2.47 7.38 1.61
N SER A 54 -3.28 8.07 2.41
CA SER A 54 -4.69 7.75 2.70
C SER A 54 -5.44 6.83 1.72
N ASP A 55 -5.47 7.15 0.43
CA ASP A 55 -6.19 6.44 -0.64
C ASP A 55 -5.38 5.38 -1.41
N GLU A 56 -4.17 5.07 -0.96
CA GLU A 56 -3.16 4.27 -1.67
C GLU A 56 -2.36 3.35 -0.73
N TYR A 57 -2.16 2.13 -1.19
CA TYR A 57 -1.58 1.04 -0.42
C TYR A 57 -0.57 0.28 -1.27
N PHE A 58 0.50 -0.20 -0.63
CA PHE A 58 1.50 -1.04 -1.25
C PHE A 58 1.37 -2.44 -0.66
N SER A 59 1.48 -3.48 -1.47
CA SER A 59 1.51 -4.86 -0.99
C SER A 59 2.69 -5.58 -1.61
N VAL A 60 3.42 -6.33 -0.79
CA VAL A 60 4.40 -7.30 -1.29
C VAL A 60 3.64 -8.56 -1.68
N THR A 61 3.62 -8.86 -2.97
CA THR A 61 2.69 -9.83 -3.57
C THR A 61 3.39 -10.99 -4.27
N ASN A 62 4.64 -11.27 -3.93
CA ASN A 62 5.40 -12.40 -4.47
C ASN A 62 4.57 -13.70 -4.42
N GLY A 63 4.38 -14.32 -5.59
CA GLY A 63 3.66 -15.58 -5.74
C GLY A 63 2.15 -15.44 -5.99
N LEU A 64 1.57 -14.23 -5.90
CA LEU A 64 0.18 -14.00 -6.29
C LEU A 64 0.03 -13.94 -7.81
N SER A 65 -0.90 -14.74 -8.34
CA SER A 65 -1.31 -14.72 -9.74
C SER A 65 -2.30 -13.59 -10.03
N LEU A 66 -2.62 -13.37 -11.31
CA LEU A 66 -3.71 -12.46 -11.70
C LEU A 66 -5.07 -12.91 -11.13
N ASP A 67 -5.35 -14.21 -11.15
CA ASP A 67 -6.62 -14.75 -10.64
C ASP A 67 -6.78 -14.51 -9.14
N ASP A 68 -5.68 -14.57 -8.39
CA ASP A 68 -5.71 -14.22 -6.96
C ASP A 68 -6.05 -12.74 -6.76
N HIS A 69 -5.47 -11.84 -7.55
CA HIS A 69 -5.79 -10.40 -7.50
C HIS A 69 -7.25 -10.13 -7.89
N VAL A 70 -7.78 -10.84 -8.89
CA VAL A 70 -9.19 -10.76 -9.28
C VAL A 70 -10.10 -11.26 -8.16
N ALA A 71 -9.75 -12.34 -7.47
CA ALA A 71 -10.52 -12.84 -6.33
C ALA A 71 -10.55 -11.81 -5.18
N ILE A 72 -9.41 -11.17 -4.88
CA ILE A 72 -9.33 -10.11 -3.88
C ILE A 72 -10.22 -8.91 -4.29
N GLN A 73 -10.16 -8.47 -5.55
CA GLN A 73 -11.03 -7.40 -6.07
C GLN A 73 -12.52 -7.71 -5.86
N LYS A 74 -12.96 -8.93 -6.20
CA LYS A 74 -14.36 -9.34 -6.03
C LYS A 74 -14.82 -9.27 -4.57
N GLU A 75 -13.98 -9.70 -3.63
CA GLU A 75 -14.31 -9.57 -2.21
C GLU A 75 -14.36 -8.10 -1.75
N LEU A 76 -13.46 -7.25 -2.24
CA LEU A 76 -13.46 -5.82 -1.91
C LEU A 76 -14.71 -5.11 -2.44
N GLU A 77 -15.07 -5.33 -3.71
CA GLU A 77 -16.29 -4.76 -4.31
C GLU A 77 -17.57 -5.24 -3.62
N SER A 78 -17.57 -6.42 -3.00
CA SER A 78 -18.70 -6.89 -2.20
C SER A 78 -18.80 -6.24 -0.81
N SER A 79 -17.69 -5.66 -0.32
CA SER A 79 -17.58 -5.11 1.05
C SER A 79 -17.64 -3.58 1.11
N PHE A 80 -17.35 -2.90 0.00
CA PHE A 80 -17.25 -1.44 -0.05
C PHE A 80 -17.86 -0.86 -1.34
N ASP A 81 -18.50 0.31 -1.22
CA ASP A 81 -19.06 1.06 -2.36
C ASP A 81 -18.00 1.84 -3.17
N ILE A 82 -16.71 1.66 -2.84
CA ILE A 82 -15.59 2.26 -3.55
C ILE A 82 -14.84 1.21 -4.36
N LYS A 83 -14.33 1.62 -5.53
CA LYS A 83 -13.53 0.75 -6.39
C LYS A 83 -12.05 1.02 -6.18
N LEU A 84 -11.25 -0.05 -6.15
CA LEU A 84 -9.80 0.04 -6.20
C LEU A 84 -9.32 -0.25 -7.62
N SER A 85 -8.18 0.33 -7.99
CA SER A 85 -7.37 -0.18 -9.09
C SER A 85 -6.11 -0.83 -8.52
N MET A 86 -5.60 -1.86 -9.20
CA MET A 86 -4.37 -2.55 -8.81
C MET A 86 -3.35 -2.46 -9.93
N SER A 87 -2.11 -2.13 -9.59
CA SER A 87 -0.99 -2.10 -10.54
C SER A 87 0.10 -3.02 -10.03
N ILE A 88 0.38 -4.09 -10.78
CA ILE A 88 1.35 -5.13 -10.44
C ILE A 88 2.66 -4.84 -11.16
N GLY A 89 3.76 -4.80 -10.42
CA GLY A 89 5.09 -4.61 -10.97
C GLY A 89 6.11 -5.59 -10.41
N TYR A 90 7.16 -5.82 -11.19
CA TYR A 90 8.28 -6.69 -10.83
C TYR A 90 9.62 -5.98 -11.00
N GLY A 91 10.57 -6.27 -10.12
CA GLY A 91 11.91 -5.70 -10.20
C GLY A 91 12.93 -6.44 -9.34
N GLU A 92 14.21 -6.11 -9.53
CA GLU A 92 15.30 -6.67 -8.74
C GLU A 92 15.28 -6.15 -7.29
N ASN A 93 14.81 -4.91 -7.11
CA ASN A 93 14.61 -4.28 -5.81
C ASN A 93 13.21 -3.64 -5.73
N PRO A 94 12.73 -3.27 -4.52
CA PRO A 94 11.40 -2.71 -4.34
C PRO A 94 11.14 -1.43 -5.14
N TYR A 95 12.18 -0.62 -5.36
CA TYR A 95 12.04 0.61 -6.14
C TYR A 95 11.82 0.28 -7.62
N ASP A 96 12.56 -0.64 -8.22
CA ASP A 96 12.35 -1.01 -9.62
C ASP A 96 10.95 -1.64 -9.83
N ALA A 97 10.48 -2.48 -8.90
CA ALA A 97 9.13 -3.04 -8.96
C ALA A 97 8.03 -1.96 -8.87
N ASN A 98 8.26 -0.89 -8.07
CA ASN A 98 7.36 0.26 -8.02
C ASN A 98 7.28 0.99 -9.37
N LEU A 99 8.44 1.20 -10.02
CA LEU A 99 8.50 1.90 -11.31
C LEU A 99 7.80 1.09 -12.40
N ASP A 100 8.00 -0.24 -12.43
CA ASP A 100 7.29 -1.13 -13.36
C ASP A 100 5.77 -1.06 -13.16
N ALA A 101 5.29 -1.16 -11.92
CA ALA A 101 3.86 -1.02 -11.60
C ALA A 101 3.31 0.35 -12.02
N TYR A 102 4.05 1.42 -11.75
CA TYR A 102 3.67 2.79 -12.09
C TYR A 102 3.57 2.98 -13.60
N GLU A 103 4.59 2.56 -14.36
CA GLU A 103 4.59 2.71 -15.82
C GLU A 103 3.53 1.82 -16.47
N ALA A 104 3.25 0.62 -15.94
CA ALA A 104 2.16 -0.20 -16.43
C ALA A 104 0.78 0.47 -16.28
N LYS A 105 0.54 1.16 -15.15
CA LYS A 105 -0.68 1.95 -14.95
C LYS A 105 -0.76 3.13 -15.91
N LYS A 106 0.33 3.90 -16.01
CA LYS A 106 0.43 5.11 -16.83
C LYS A 106 0.26 4.81 -18.33
N SER A 107 0.81 3.69 -18.79
CA SER A 107 0.66 3.21 -20.17
C SER A 107 -0.63 2.43 -20.42
N GLN A 108 -1.50 2.30 -19.40
CA GLN A 108 -2.73 1.50 -19.45
C GLN A 108 -2.50 0.05 -19.91
N LYS A 109 -1.42 -0.58 -19.46
CA LYS A 109 -1.13 -1.99 -19.72
C LYS A 109 -2.04 -2.88 -18.86
N PHE A 110 -3.25 -3.12 -19.36
CA PHE A 110 -4.25 -3.94 -18.66
C PHE A 110 -3.86 -5.41 -18.64
N LEU A 111 -3.93 -6.01 -17.44
CA LEU A 111 -3.99 -7.45 -17.24
C LEU A 111 -5.44 -7.92 -17.11
N ASN A 112 -6.31 -7.06 -16.56
CA ASN A 112 -7.75 -7.28 -16.51
C ASN A 112 -8.48 -5.92 -16.52
N GLU A 113 -9.15 -5.59 -17.62
CA GLU A 113 -9.88 -4.32 -17.77
C GLU A 113 -11.09 -4.22 -16.83
N GLN A 114 -11.86 -5.32 -16.69
CA GLN A 114 -13.07 -5.36 -15.87
C GLN A 114 -12.79 -4.94 -14.42
N TYR A 115 -11.70 -5.44 -13.84
CA TYR A 115 -11.30 -5.16 -12.45
C TYR A 115 -10.21 -4.09 -12.34
N SER A 116 -9.94 -3.34 -13.41
CA SER A 116 -8.92 -2.27 -13.41
C SER A 116 -7.57 -2.73 -12.84
N ILE A 117 -7.09 -3.88 -13.32
CA ILE A 117 -5.79 -4.45 -12.97
C ILE A 117 -4.81 -4.20 -14.11
N PHE A 118 -3.69 -3.56 -13.78
CA PHE A 118 -2.61 -3.18 -14.68
C PHE A 118 -1.35 -3.94 -14.28
N GLY A 119 -0.42 -4.13 -15.22
CA GLY A 119 0.89 -4.65 -14.85
C GLY A 119 1.58 -5.50 -15.89
N THR A 120 2.67 -6.10 -15.43
CA THR A 120 3.37 -7.20 -16.10
C THR A 120 3.32 -8.39 -15.15
N LEU A 121 2.95 -9.58 -15.63
CA LEU A 121 3.11 -10.82 -14.86
C LEU A 121 4.44 -11.44 -15.25
N ASN A 122 5.30 -11.70 -14.26
CA ASN A 122 6.55 -12.40 -14.50
C ASN A 122 6.44 -13.80 -13.92
N GLY A 123 6.56 -14.82 -14.77
CA GLY A 123 6.48 -16.24 -14.38
C GLY A 123 7.70 -16.75 -13.60
N HIS A 124 8.49 -15.84 -13.02
CA HIS A 124 9.69 -16.18 -12.26
C HIS A 124 9.31 -16.69 -10.87
N SER A 125 9.90 -17.84 -10.52
CA SER A 125 9.62 -18.61 -9.30
C SER A 125 10.51 -18.26 -8.10
N GLU A 126 11.42 -17.29 -8.24
CA GLU A 126 12.27 -16.87 -7.11
C GLU A 126 11.53 -15.85 -6.25
N HIS A 127 11.08 -16.30 -5.09
CA HIS A 127 10.14 -15.61 -4.22
C HIS A 127 10.74 -15.13 -2.89
N SER A 128 12.07 -15.08 -2.76
CA SER A 128 12.67 -14.61 -1.51
C SER A 128 12.52 -13.11 -1.38
N VAL A 129 11.71 -12.67 -0.42
CA VAL A 129 11.59 -11.27 0.00
C VAL A 129 12.30 -11.12 1.34
N THR A 130 13.08 -10.06 1.47
CA THR A 130 13.67 -9.65 2.75
C THR A 130 12.92 -8.43 3.29
N ILE A 131 12.44 -8.52 4.52
CA ILE A 131 11.79 -7.41 5.23
C ILE A 131 12.62 -7.08 6.47
N MET A 132 13.00 -5.81 6.63
CA MET A 132 13.68 -5.31 7.82
C MET A 132 12.66 -4.67 8.77
N HIS A 133 12.56 -5.18 9.98
CA HIS A 133 11.83 -4.51 11.06
C HIS A 133 12.82 -3.61 11.82
N LEU A 134 12.60 -2.30 11.78
CA LEU A 134 13.44 -1.30 12.43
C LEU A 134 12.68 -0.68 13.59
N ASP A 135 13.36 -0.47 14.71
CA ASP A 135 12.82 0.12 15.94
C ASP A 135 13.78 1.19 16.50
N VAL A 136 13.26 2.09 17.34
CA VAL A 136 14.06 3.14 17.99
C VAL A 136 14.30 2.77 19.46
N ASP A 137 15.57 2.56 19.80
CA ASP A 137 15.99 2.21 21.15
C ASP A 137 15.48 3.18 22.22
N ASP A 138 14.93 2.62 23.31
CA ASP A 138 14.56 3.31 24.55
C ASP A 138 13.72 4.60 24.39
N ILE A 139 12.88 4.67 23.35
CA ILE A 139 11.98 5.82 23.14
C ILE A 139 11.04 6.06 24.33
N THR A 140 10.72 5.01 25.08
CA THR A 140 9.87 5.06 26.28
C THR A 140 10.47 5.93 27.37
N SER A 141 11.77 5.81 27.65
CA SER A 141 12.43 6.61 28.69
C SER A 141 12.57 8.07 28.29
N ILE A 142 12.87 8.33 27.01
CA ILE A 142 12.94 9.68 26.45
C ILE A 142 11.58 10.37 26.57
N ARG A 143 10.49 9.69 26.19
CA ARG A 143 9.11 10.20 26.31
C ARG A 143 8.75 10.60 27.74
N LYS A 144 9.04 9.73 28.71
CA LYS A 144 8.69 9.98 30.12
C LYS A 144 9.40 11.19 30.72
N LYS A 145 10.59 11.53 30.22
CA LYS A 145 11.43 12.60 30.79
C LYS A 145 11.16 13.96 30.19
N SER A 146 10.92 14.05 28.87
CA SER A 146 11.07 15.34 28.19
C SER A 146 10.23 15.52 26.92
N MET A 147 9.29 14.64 26.59
CA MET A 147 8.52 14.76 25.33
C MET A 147 7.03 14.50 25.52
N SER A 148 6.19 15.38 24.95
CA SER A 148 4.76 15.11 24.81
C SER A 148 4.50 14.02 23.76
N PRO A 149 3.28 13.46 23.68
CA PRO A 149 2.91 12.56 22.58
C PRO A 149 3.13 13.19 21.20
N TYR A 150 2.86 14.49 21.04
CA TYR A 150 3.03 15.16 19.75
C TYR A 150 4.50 15.39 19.40
N ASP A 151 5.35 15.72 20.38
CA ASP A 151 6.80 15.82 20.18
C ASP A 151 7.38 14.48 19.73
N THR A 152 6.85 13.38 20.30
CA THR A 152 7.24 12.01 19.92
C THR A 152 6.90 11.75 18.45
N SER A 153 5.67 12.05 18.03
CA SER A 153 5.28 11.92 16.62
C SER A 153 6.16 12.78 15.70
N SER A 154 6.46 14.02 16.08
CA SER A 154 7.33 14.91 15.30
C SER A 154 8.74 14.33 15.12
N LEU A 155 9.32 13.76 16.18
CA LEU A 155 10.61 13.09 16.11
C LEU A 155 10.56 11.85 15.21
N MET A 156 9.53 11.00 15.36
CA MET A 156 9.37 9.80 14.55
C MET A 156 9.23 10.14 13.05
N PHE A 157 8.46 11.18 12.70
CA PHE A 157 8.35 11.63 11.31
C PHE A 157 9.67 12.15 10.75
N LYS A 158 10.48 12.85 11.54
CA LYS A 158 11.83 13.29 11.11
C LYS A 158 12.76 12.10 10.86
N ILE A 159 12.72 11.09 11.71
CA ILE A 159 13.51 9.86 11.54
C ILE A 159 13.04 9.12 10.27
N TYR A 160 11.73 8.93 10.11
CA TYR A 160 11.14 8.30 8.93
C TYR A 160 11.54 9.02 7.62
N SER A 161 11.52 10.36 7.60
CA SER A 161 11.96 11.15 6.43
C SER A 161 13.42 10.88 6.08
N ARG A 162 14.32 10.92 7.06
CA ARG A 162 15.75 10.66 6.85
C ARG A 162 16.02 9.25 6.37
N MET A 163 15.30 8.26 6.93
CA MET A 163 15.41 6.87 6.49
C MET A 163 14.92 6.68 5.06
N SER A 164 13.79 7.31 4.71
CA SER A 164 13.23 7.26 3.36
C SER A 164 14.21 7.84 2.33
N GLU A 165 14.84 8.98 2.63
CA GLU A 165 15.88 9.57 1.79
C GLU A 165 17.11 8.66 1.67
N TYR A 166 17.56 8.07 2.78
CA TYR A 166 18.71 7.15 2.79
C TYR A 166 18.46 5.91 1.92
N PHE A 167 17.30 5.26 2.04
CA PHE A 167 16.98 4.08 1.23
C PHE A 167 16.70 4.38 -0.25
N LEU A 168 16.43 5.64 -0.60
CA LEU A 168 16.31 6.09 -1.98
C LEU A 168 17.65 6.47 -2.60
N SER A 169 18.66 6.84 -1.80
CA SER A 169 20.00 7.08 -2.30
C SER A 169 20.64 5.77 -2.76
N LYS A 170 21.10 5.72 -4.02
CA LYS A 170 21.81 4.58 -4.61
C LYS A 170 23.24 4.49 -4.11
#